data_AF-A0A9E5TEH7-F1
#
_entry.id   AF-A0A9E5TEH7-F1
#
_cell.length_a   1.000
_cell.length_b   1.000
_cell.length_c   1.000
_cell.angle_alpha   90.00
_cell.angle_beta   90.00
_cell.angle_gamma   90.00
#
_symmetry.space_group_name_H-M   'P 1'
#
loop_
_entity.id
_entity.type
_entity.pdbx_description
1 polymer ?
#
loop_
_entity_poly.entity_id
_entity_poly.type
_entity_poly.pdbx_seq_one_letter_code
_entity_poly.pdbx_strand_id
1 'polypeptide(L)'
;VSVSLPTNPPHANTGKLFIDFILSREGQEIIAKLKRNPSRTDVDQPVPRAAKIKLVEIDHDVVAKNYGRYAKEFREIFGVR
;
A
#
# COMPACT_ATOMS: atom_id res chain seq x y z
N VAL A 1 -0.36 -1.43 -3.42
CA VAL A 1 -1.11 -0.16 -3.34
C VAL A 1 -2.24 -0.35 -2.34
N SER A 2 -2.52 0.64 -1.48
CA SER A 2 -3.67 0.61 -0.57
C SER A 2 -4.64 1.73 -0.98
N VAL A 3 -5.93 1.47 -0.88
CA VAL A 3 -7.00 2.42 -1.15
C VAL A 3 -8.16 2.17 -0.19
N SER A 4 -8.85 3.24 0.20
CA SER A 4 -10.02 3.15 1.07
C SER A 4 -11.09 4.14 0.59
N LEU A 5 -12.35 3.76 0.74
CA LEU A 5 -13.49 4.65 0.56
C LEU A 5 -13.99 5.10 1.95
N PRO A 6 -14.21 6.40 2.20
CA PRO A 6 -14.84 6.85 3.44
C PRO A 6 -16.22 6.23 3.65
N THR A 7 -16.67 6.14 4.90
CA THR A 7 -17.97 5.55 5.25
C THR A 7 -19.17 6.29 4.64
N ASN A 8 -19.08 7.61 4.50
CA ASN A 8 -20.13 8.44 3.90
C ASN A 8 -19.56 9.35 2.79
N PRO A 9 -19.23 8.79 1.61
CA PRO A 9 -18.67 9.56 0.51
C PRO A 9 -19.78 10.32 -0.23
N PRO A 10 -19.55 11.56 -0.69
CA PRO A 10 -20.55 12.31 -1.45
C PRO A 10 -20.92 11.63 -2.78
N HIS A 11 -20.03 10.78 -3.33
CA HIS A 11 -20.21 10.05 -4.57
C HIS A 11 -19.74 8.59 -4.46
N ALA A 12 -20.51 7.75 -3.75
CA ALA A 12 -20.13 6.37 -3.46
C ALA A 12 -19.82 5.52 -4.71
N ASN A 13 -20.66 5.62 -5.75
CA ASN A 13 -20.49 4.82 -6.96
C ASN A 13 -19.23 5.21 -7.73
N THR A 14 -18.96 6.51 -7.88
CA THR A 14 -17.74 7.01 -8.54
C THR A 14 -16.49 6.59 -7.76
N GLY A 15 -16.53 6.65 -6.43
CA GLY A 15 -15.43 6.18 -5.58
C GLY A 15 -15.14 4.68 -5.77
N LYS A 16 -16.18 3.85 -5.86
CA LYS A 16 -16.03 2.41 -6.15
C LYS A 16 -15.46 2.16 -7.54
N LEU A 17 -15.97 2.83 -8.57
CA LEU A 17 -15.43 2.73 -9.94
C LEU A 17 -13.96 3.14 -10.00
N PHE A 18 -13.56 4.18 -9.26
CA PHE A 18 -12.15 4.56 -9.20
C PHE A 18 -11.30 3.49 -8.50
N ILE A 19 -11.79 2.87 -7.42
CA ILE A 19 -11.13 1.75 -6.76
C ILE A 19 -10.96 0.57 -7.75
N ASP A 20 -12.02 0.22 -8.47
CA ASP A 20 -11.97 -0.85 -9.47
C ASP A 20 -10.95 -0.54 -10.57
N PHE A 21 -10.91 0.72 -11.05
CA PHE A 21 -9.95 1.16 -12.04
C PHE A 21 -8.51 1.05 -11.55
N ILE A 22 -8.18 1.60 -10.37
CA ILE A 22 -6.79 1.55 -9.89
C ILE A 22 -6.34 0.12 -9.60
N LEU A 23 -7.26 -0.78 -9.21
CA LEU A 23 -6.96 -2.20 -8.95
C LEU A 23 -7.04 -3.07 -10.22
N SER A 24 -7.56 -2.54 -11.32
CA SER A 24 -7.59 -3.22 -12.61
C SER A 24 -6.18 -3.47 -13.15
N ARG A 25 -6.08 -4.32 -14.18
CA ARG A 25 -4.81 -4.54 -14.88
C ARG A 25 -4.24 -3.23 -15.42
N GLU A 26 -5.06 -2.44 -16.12
CA GLU A 26 -4.68 -1.15 -16.70
C GLU A 26 -4.15 -0.18 -15.64
N GLY A 27 -4.88 -0.02 -14.53
CA GLY A 27 -4.46 0.81 -13.41
C GLY A 27 -3.11 0.36 -12.82
N GLN A 28 -2.92 -0.96 -12.67
CA GLN A 28 -1.67 -1.52 -12.16
C GLN A 28 -0.49 -1.40 -13.15
N GLU A 29 -0.73 -1.42 -14.46
CA GLU A 29 0.29 -1.11 -15.47
C GLU A 29 0.74 0.35 -15.40
N ILE A 30 -0.16 1.29 -15.08
CA ILE A 30 0.20 2.69 -14.81
C ILE A 30 1.08 2.78 -13.55
N ILE A 31 0.70 2.08 -12.47
CA ILE A 31 1.52 2.00 -11.24
C ILE A 31 2.92 1.43 -11.53
N ALA A 32 3.03 0.39 -12.35
CA ALA A 32 4.31 -0.20 -12.75
C ALA A 32 5.20 0.82 -13.49
N LYS A 33 4.63 1.64 -14.38
CA LYS A 33 5.35 2.70 -15.10
C LYS A 33 5.94 3.75 -14.15
N LEU A 34 5.30 3.99 -13.00
CA LEU A 34 5.80 4.85 -11.93
C LEU A 34 6.89 4.18 -11.06
N LYS A 35 7.41 3.01 -11.48
CA LYS A 35 8.40 2.20 -10.74
C LYS A 35 7.95 1.81 -9.33
N ARG A 36 6.63 1.75 -9.10
CA ARG A 36 6.01 1.21 -7.89
C ARG A 36 5.67 -0.26 -8.10
N ASN A 37 5.62 -1.02 -7.01
CA ASN A 37 5.24 -2.43 -7.06
C ASN A 37 3.73 -2.56 -7.36
N PRO A 38 3.34 -3.23 -8.47
CA PRO A 38 1.96 -3.61 -8.72
C PRO A 38 1.45 -4.56 -7.64
N SER A 39 0.15 -4.51 -7.38
CA SER A 39 -0.55 -5.36 -6.41
C SER A 39 -1.15 -6.61 -7.09
N ARG A 40 -1.25 -6.62 -8.42
CA ARG A 40 -1.69 -7.78 -9.18
C ARG A 40 -0.50 -8.67 -9.56
N THR A 41 -0.73 -9.97 -9.57
CA THR A 41 0.28 -10.98 -9.92
C THR A 41 0.48 -11.16 -11.43
N ASP A 42 -0.46 -10.68 -12.26
CA ASP A 42 -0.42 -10.75 -13.72
C ASP A 42 0.20 -9.50 -14.38
N VAL A 43 0.74 -8.56 -13.59
CA VAL A 43 1.47 -7.37 -14.05
C VAL A 43 2.92 -7.49 -13.63
N ASP A 44 3.83 -7.33 -14.60
CA ASP A 44 5.26 -7.52 -14.37
C ASP A 44 5.82 -6.56 -13.32
N GLN A 45 6.75 -7.06 -12.51
CA GLN A 45 7.48 -6.22 -11.57
C GLN A 45 8.42 -5.29 -12.35
N PRO A 46 8.30 -3.95 -12.19
CA PRO A 46 9.10 -2.99 -12.95
C PRO A 46 10.58 -2.99 -12.55
N VAL A 47 10.92 -3.69 -11.47
CA VAL A 47 12.27 -3.85 -10.92
C VAL A 47 12.57 -5.36 -10.79
N PRO A 48 13.33 -5.97 -11.72
CA PRO A 48 13.52 -7.42 -11.74
C PRO A 48 14.09 -8.03 -10.46
N ARG A 49 14.97 -7.29 -9.75
CA ARG A 49 15.51 -7.74 -8.46
C ARG A 49 14.45 -7.80 -7.36
N ALA A 50 13.42 -6.97 -7.42
CA ALA A 50 12.35 -6.94 -6.43
C ALA A 50 11.47 -8.20 -6.49
N ALA A 51 11.33 -8.80 -7.68
CA ALA A 51 10.63 -10.07 -7.87
C ALA A 51 11.31 -11.27 -7.17
N LYS A 52 12.57 -11.13 -6.74
CA LYS A 52 13.34 -12.18 -6.07
C LYS A 52 13.39 -12.03 -4.55
N ILE A 53 12.79 -10.96 -4.01
CA ILE A 53 12.80 -10.70 -2.56
C ILE A 53 11.73 -11.56 -1.90
N LYS A 54 12.11 -12.31 -0.86
CA LYS A 54 11.14 -12.99 0.01
C LYS A 54 10.43 -11.93 0.86
N LEU A 55 9.14 -11.71 0.58
CA LEU A 55 8.31 -10.85 1.41
C LEU A 55 8.04 -11.53 2.76
N VAL A 56 8.05 -10.72 3.81
CA VAL A 56 7.64 -11.14 5.15
C VAL A 56 6.28 -10.53 5.41
N GLU A 57 5.34 -11.36 5.85
CA GLU A 57 4.02 -10.89 6.24
C GLU A 57 4.11 -10.05 7.52
N ILE A 58 3.39 -8.95 7.52
CA ILE A 58 3.28 -8.06 8.67
C ILE A 58 1.87 -8.25 9.25
N ASP A 59 1.78 -8.49 10.55
CA ASP A 59 0.52 -8.41 11.27
C ASP A 59 0.11 -6.93 11.39
N HIS A 60 -0.78 -6.51 10.50
CA HIS A 60 -1.23 -5.13 10.41
C HIS A 60 -2.01 -4.68 11.65
N ASP A 61 -2.73 -5.58 12.32
CA ASP A 61 -3.50 -5.25 13.53
C ASP A 61 -2.57 -4.99 14.72
N VAL A 62 -1.56 -5.84 14.89
CA VAL A 62 -0.53 -5.66 15.92
C VAL A 62 0.24 -4.36 15.67
N VAL A 63 0.64 -4.10 14.43
CA VAL A 63 1.36 -2.87 14.08
C VAL A 63 0.49 -1.63 14.32
N ALA A 64 -0.76 -1.63 13.87
CA ALA A 64 -1.67 -0.51 14.04
C ALA A 64 -1.93 -0.22 15.53
N LYS A 65 -2.24 -1.24 16.34
CA LYS A 65 -2.48 -1.09 17.79
C LYS A 65 -1.27 -0.56 18.54
N ASN A 66 -0.06 -0.91 18.11
CA ASN A 66 1.19 -0.52 18.77
C ASN A 66 1.90 0.67 18.13
N TYR A 67 1.34 1.29 17.09
CA TYR A 67 2.03 2.33 16.31
C TYR A 67 2.55 3.48 17.20
N GLY A 68 1.74 3.94 18.16
CA GLY A 68 2.15 4.98 19.10
C GLY A 68 3.35 4.60 19.97
N ARG A 69 3.40 3.34 20.43
CA ARG A 69 4.55 2.79 21.19
C ARG A 69 5.80 2.78 20.33
N TYR A 70 5.74 2.21 19.13
CA TYR A 70 6.89 2.14 18.22
C TYR A 70 7.42 3.52 17.83
N ALA A 71 6.52 4.47 17.55
CA ALA A 71 6.90 5.84 17.24
C ALA A 71 7.60 6.53 18.43
N LYS A 72 7.17 6.26 19.66
CA LYS A 72 7.82 6.75 20.88
C LYS A 72 9.21 6.13 21.05
N GLU A 73 9.31 4.81 20.99
CA GLU A 73 10.59 4.09 21.11
C GLU A 73 11.60 4.57 20.06
N PHE A 74 11.17 4.77 18.82
CA PHE A 74 12.03 5.32 17.76
C PHE A 74 12.60 6.70 18.14
N ARG A 75 11.76 7.61 18.62
CA ARG A 75 12.21 8.96 19.04
C ARG A 75 13.18 8.90 20.21
N GLU A 76 12.95 8.01 21.18
CA GLU A 76 13.82 7.83 22.35
C GLU A 76 15.17 7.22 21.97
N ILE A 77 15.19 6.18 21.13
CA ILE A 77 16.40 5.49 20.70
C ILE A 77 17.29 6.42 19.85
N PHE A 78 16.68 7.14 18.90
CA PHE A 78 17.42 7.93 17.92
C PHE A 78 17.51 9.43 18.27
N GLY A 79 16.95 9.86 19.41
CA GLY A 79 17.00 11.24 19.88
C GLY A 79 16.28 12.25 18.99
N VAL A 80 15.31 11.79 18.19
CA VAL A 80 14.56 12.63 17.24
C VAL A 80 13.36 13.24 17.97
N ARG A 81 13.36 14.57 18.13
CA ARG A 81 12.25 15.31 18.76
C ARG A 81 11.10 15.54 17.78
#